data_AF-A0A1J5FKP9-F1
#
_entry.id   AF-A0A1J5FKP9-F1
#
_cell.length_a   1.000
_cell.length_b   1.000
_cell.length_c   1.000
_cell.angle_alpha   90.00
_cell.angle_beta   90.00
_cell.angle_gamma   90.00
#
_symmetry.space_group_name_H-M   'P 1'
#
loop_
_entity.id
_entity.type
_entity.pdbx_description
1 polymer ?
#
loop_
_entity_poly.entity_id
_entity_poly.type
_entity_poly.pdbx_seq_one_letter_code
_entity_poly.pdbx_strand_id
1 'polypeptide(L)'
;MRIFLASFVLLLLLLSGCNSQPEVKKNNNCEPSWVMNPNQDGKSGAIGIAGRTYDQKPSSQRSLAITRALDELSLQQGVKVQLSINKEEVVNNDRSTTHLDQQSSYDASSTVTAHIEEVWTNPLSGNIYIWMVVD
;
A
#
# COMPACT_ATOMS: atom_id res chain seq x y z
N MET A 1 60.76 17.63 8.41
CA MET A 1 59.88 16.59 9.01
C MET A 1 58.49 17.12 9.43
N ARG A 2 58.35 18.36 9.94
CA ARG A 2 57.04 18.93 10.36
C ARG A 2 56.06 19.24 9.22
N ILE A 3 56.55 19.60 8.02
CA ILE A 3 55.71 19.92 6.85
C ILE A 3 55.06 18.67 6.24
N PHE A 4 55.77 17.53 6.22
CA PHE A 4 55.22 16.24 5.75
C PHE A 4 54.08 15.74 6.66
N LEU A 5 54.17 16.01 7.96
CA LEU A 5 53.15 15.62 8.94
C LEU A 5 51.88 16.46 8.81
N ALA A 6 52.01 17.76 8.47
CA ALA A 6 50.87 18.63 8.20
C ALA A 6 50.13 18.24 6.90
N SER A 7 50.85 17.83 5.86
CA SER A 7 50.25 17.36 4.60
C SER A 7 49.47 16.05 4.75
N PHE A 8 49.91 15.16 5.65
CA PHE A 8 49.22 13.90 5.93
C PHE A 8 47.93 14.10 6.71
N VAL A 9 47.90 15.06 7.66
CA VAL A 9 46.69 15.43 8.41
C VAL A 9 45.64 16.09 7.52
N LEU A 10 46.07 16.92 6.55
CA LEU A 10 45.15 17.54 5.59
C LEU A 10 44.50 16.52 4.64
N LEU A 11 45.23 15.45 4.29
CA LEU A 11 44.71 14.38 3.44
C LEU A 11 43.67 13.50 4.17
N LEU A 12 43.82 13.29 5.48
CA LEU A 12 42.88 12.53 6.31
C LEU A 12 41.53 13.26 6.50
N LEU A 13 41.53 14.59 6.51
CA LEU A 13 40.30 15.41 6.64
C LEU A 13 39.42 15.38 5.38
N LEU A 14 39.99 15.09 4.21
CA LEU A 14 39.25 15.03 2.93
C LEU A 14 38.50 13.70 2.73
N LEU A 15 38.82 12.66 3.49
CA LEU A 15 38.26 11.31 3.33
C LEU A 15 37.00 11.04 4.19
N SER A 16 36.60 11.97 5.06
CA SER A 16 35.45 11.79 5.97
C SER A 16 34.09 12.21 5.40
N GLY A 17 34.02 12.59 4.12
CA GLY A 17 32.88 13.30 3.53
C GLY A 17 31.77 12.48 2.87
N CYS A 18 31.86 11.14 2.80
CA CYS A 18 30.86 10.34 2.09
C CYS A 18 30.41 9.12 2.90
N ASN A 19 29.46 9.28 3.83
CA ASN A 19 28.62 8.15 4.24
C ASN A 19 27.28 8.53 4.88
N SER A 20 26.64 9.59 4.37
CA SER A 20 25.25 9.88 4.70
C SER A 20 24.48 9.94 3.39
N GLN A 21 24.24 8.76 2.82
CA GLN A 21 23.19 8.62 1.84
C GLN A 21 21.90 9.01 2.57
N PRO A 22 21.20 10.08 2.18
CA PRO A 22 19.95 10.42 2.81
C PRO A 22 19.03 9.20 2.62
N GLU A 23 18.58 8.59 3.71
CA GLU A 23 17.46 7.66 3.65
C GLU A 23 16.37 8.39 2.88
N VAL A 24 16.02 7.85 1.71
CA VAL A 24 14.90 8.35 0.93
C VAL A 24 13.69 8.13 1.83
N LYS A 25 13.30 9.16 2.57
CA LYS A 25 12.02 9.18 3.28
C LYS A 25 11.00 8.91 2.19
N LYS A 26 10.41 7.71 2.21
CA LYS A 26 9.32 7.31 1.32
C LYS A 26 8.30 8.44 1.43
N ASN A 27 8.23 9.27 0.40
CA ASN A 27 7.32 10.39 0.41
C ASN A 27 5.94 9.74 0.26
N ASN A 28 5.18 9.67 1.35
CA ASN A 28 3.86 9.05 1.37
C ASN A 28 2.86 9.76 0.42
N ASN A 29 3.27 10.88 -0.19
CA ASN A 29 2.51 11.61 -1.20
C ASN A 29 2.82 11.20 -2.65
N CYS A 30 3.80 10.32 -2.88
CA CYS A 30 4.02 9.80 -4.23
C CYS A 30 2.97 8.73 -4.55
N GLU A 31 2.36 8.85 -5.73
CA GLU A 31 1.43 7.86 -6.25
C GLU A 31 2.14 6.49 -6.39
N PRO A 32 1.61 5.41 -5.79
CA PRO A 32 2.22 4.10 -5.89
C PRO A 32 2.22 3.55 -7.33
N SER A 33 3.24 2.76 -7.68
CA SER A 33 3.37 2.19 -9.03
C SER A 33 2.19 1.29 -9.42
N TRP A 34 1.61 0.58 -8.46
CA TRP A 34 0.46 -0.29 -8.69
C TRP A 34 -0.79 0.47 -9.14
N VAL A 35 -0.86 1.80 -8.94
CA VAL A 35 -2.01 2.59 -9.42
C VAL A 35 -2.07 2.61 -10.95
N MET A 36 -0.92 2.55 -11.62
CA MET A 36 -0.84 2.52 -13.09
C MET A 36 -0.61 1.11 -13.63
N ASN A 37 0.03 0.24 -12.84
CA ASN A 37 0.27 -1.15 -13.23
C ASN A 37 -0.04 -2.12 -12.07
N PRO A 38 -1.29 -2.57 -11.93
CA PRO A 38 -1.68 -3.45 -10.82
C PRO A 38 -1.21 -4.90 -11.00
N ASN A 39 -0.77 -5.28 -12.21
CA ASN A 39 -0.15 -6.56 -12.49
C ASN A 39 1.38 -6.40 -12.44
N GLN A 40 1.91 -6.32 -11.23
CA GLN A 40 3.35 -6.17 -10.99
C GLN A 40 3.84 -7.19 -9.99
N ASP A 41 5.16 -7.42 -9.95
CA ASP A 41 5.82 -8.32 -9.01
C ASP A 41 5.29 -9.77 -9.05
N GLY A 42 4.84 -10.22 -10.22
CA GLY A 42 4.25 -11.54 -10.42
C GLY A 42 2.83 -11.72 -9.87
N LYS A 43 2.23 -10.64 -9.35
CA LYS A 43 0.87 -10.62 -8.82
C LYS A 43 -0.12 -10.26 -9.92
N SER A 44 -1.28 -10.93 -9.93
CA SER A 44 -2.44 -10.52 -10.73
C SER A 44 -3.36 -9.71 -9.83
N GLY A 45 -3.54 -8.44 -10.15
CA GLY A 45 -4.30 -7.53 -9.31
C GLY A 45 -5.19 -6.56 -10.07
N ALA A 46 -6.13 -5.97 -9.35
CA ALA A 46 -6.98 -4.90 -9.86
C ALA A 46 -7.10 -3.76 -8.86
N ILE A 47 -7.55 -2.61 -9.37
CA ILE A 47 -7.62 -1.36 -8.62
C ILE A 47 -9.06 -0.90 -8.53
N GLY A 48 -9.42 -0.50 -7.32
CA GLY A 48 -10.72 0.05 -7.00
C GLY A 48 -10.53 1.48 -6.54
N ILE A 49 -11.17 2.41 -7.25
CA ILE A 49 -11.05 3.84 -6.95
C ILE A 49 -12.41 4.36 -6.51
N ALA A 50 -12.46 5.08 -5.39
CA ALA A 50 -13.67 5.79 -4.97
C ALA A 50 -13.34 7.21 -4.52
N GLY A 51 -14.13 8.17 -5.01
CA GLY A 51 -14.17 9.52 -4.47
C GLY A 51 -15.13 9.63 -3.29
N ARG A 52 -15.35 10.86 -2.84
CA ARG A 52 -16.31 11.14 -1.76
C ARG A 52 -17.70 10.60 -2.11
N THR A 53 -18.25 9.82 -1.19
CA THR A 53 -19.63 9.32 -1.25
C THR A 53 -20.61 10.36 -0.72
N TYR A 54 -21.90 10.20 -1.02
CA TYR A 54 -22.96 11.13 -0.60
C TYR A 54 -23.00 11.36 0.92
N ASP A 55 -22.78 10.28 1.69
CA ASP A 55 -22.73 10.33 3.16
C ASP A 55 -21.40 10.87 3.72
N GLN A 56 -20.43 11.15 2.85
CA GLN A 56 -19.11 11.69 3.17
C GLN A 56 -18.30 10.85 4.16
N LYS A 57 -18.68 9.58 4.37
CA LYS A 57 -18.01 8.69 5.32
C LYS A 57 -16.82 7.99 4.66
N PRO A 58 -15.62 8.02 5.27
CA PRO A 58 -14.46 7.29 4.74
C PRO A 58 -14.70 5.79 4.60
N SER A 59 -15.52 5.19 5.47
CA SER A 59 -15.89 3.77 5.40
C SER A 59 -16.69 3.43 4.14
N SER A 60 -17.62 4.30 3.74
CA SER A 60 -18.46 4.12 2.55
C SER A 60 -17.65 4.28 1.27
N GLN A 61 -16.76 5.28 1.25
CA GLN A 61 -15.78 5.46 0.20
C GLN A 61 -14.86 4.24 0.06
N ARG A 62 -14.33 3.73 1.18
CA ARG A 62 -13.51 2.50 1.17
C ARG A 62 -14.30 1.31 0.65
N SER A 63 -15.51 1.06 1.17
CA SER A 63 -16.35 -0.06 0.70
C SER A 63 -16.62 0.01 -0.80
N LEU A 64 -16.90 1.20 -1.33
CA LEU A 64 -17.14 1.39 -2.76
C LEU A 64 -15.89 1.08 -3.59
N ALA A 65 -14.71 1.51 -3.14
CA ALA A 65 -13.46 1.18 -3.80
C ALA A 65 -13.21 -0.33 -3.78
N ILE A 66 -13.46 -1.01 -2.66
CA ILE A 66 -13.26 -2.46 -2.60
C ILE A 66 -14.19 -3.17 -3.59
N THR A 67 -15.48 -2.83 -3.60
CA THR A 67 -16.44 -3.41 -4.55
C THR A 67 -15.97 -3.24 -5.99
N ARG A 68 -15.47 -2.05 -6.35
CA ARG A 68 -14.94 -1.80 -7.71
C ARG A 68 -13.73 -2.65 -8.06
N ALA A 69 -12.79 -2.86 -7.14
CA ALA A 69 -11.66 -3.74 -7.41
C ALA A 69 -12.08 -5.22 -7.49
N LEU A 70 -13.09 -5.66 -6.73
CA LEU A 70 -13.63 -7.03 -6.85
C LEU A 70 -14.30 -7.22 -8.21
N ASP A 71 -15.11 -6.24 -8.63
CA ASP A 71 -15.80 -6.27 -9.92
C ASP A 71 -14.77 -6.37 -11.05
N GLU A 72 -13.69 -5.58 -10.98
CA GLU A 72 -12.61 -5.62 -11.96
C GLU A 72 -11.86 -6.96 -11.94
N LEU A 73 -11.49 -7.49 -10.77
CA LEU A 73 -10.91 -8.84 -10.67
C LEU A 73 -11.84 -9.91 -11.23
N SER A 74 -13.15 -9.76 -11.01
CA SER A 74 -14.15 -10.71 -11.51
C SER A 74 -14.22 -10.69 -13.04
N LEU A 75 -14.16 -9.49 -13.63
CA LEU A 75 -14.10 -9.33 -15.08
C LEU A 75 -12.83 -9.93 -15.67
N GLN A 76 -11.67 -9.75 -15.00
CA GLN A 76 -10.39 -10.31 -15.45
C GLN A 76 -10.37 -11.85 -15.41
N GLN A 77 -10.97 -12.45 -14.38
CA GLN A 77 -10.94 -13.91 -14.18
C GLN A 77 -12.11 -14.64 -14.88
N GLY A 78 -13.10 -13.90 -15.40
CA GLY A 78 -14.32 -14.49 -15.96
C GLY A 78 -15.19 -15.23 -14.92
N VAL A 79 -14.92 -15.01 -13.63
CA VAL A 79 -15.61 -15.61 -12.47
C VAL A 79 -15.85 -14.54 -11.41
N LYS A 80 -16.83 -14.74 -10.51
CA LYS A 80 -17.12 -13.76 -9.45
C LYS A 80 -16.10 -13.88 -8.30
N VAL A 81 -15.37 -12.80 -8.01
CA VAL A 81 -14.34 -12.71 -6.94
C VAL A 81 -14.96 -12.12 -5.68
N GLN A 82 -14.75 -12.77 -4.53
CA GLN A 82 -15.36 -12.41 -3.24
C GLN A 82 -14.29 -11.87 -2.26
N LEU A 83 -14.61 -10.76 -1.58
CA LEU A 83 -13.80 -10.16 -0.53
C LEU A 83 -14.08 -10.77 0.84
N SER A 84 -13.03 -11.00 1.65
CA SER A 84 -13.10 -11.28 3.09
C SER A 84 -12.58 -10.08 3.90
N ILE A 85 -13.34 -9.61 4.90
CA ILE A 85 -12.89 -8.58 5.86
C ILE A 85 -13.05 -9.15 7.27
N ASN A 86 -11.94 -9.39 7.97
CA ASN A 86 -11.97 -9.70 9.41
C ASN A 86 -11.61 -8.42 10.20
N LYS A 87 -12.48 -8.04 11.13
CA LYS A 87 -12.31 -6.87 11.99
C LYS A 87 -12.09 -7.36 13.43
N GLU A 88 -10.86 -7.28 13.94
CA GLU A 88 -10.60 -7.47 15.37
C GLU A 88 -10.63 -6.11 16.10
N GLU A 89 -11.60 -5.96 17.01
CA GLU A 89 -11.66 -4.83 17.94
C GLU A 89 -11.12 -5.26 19.31
N VAL A 90 -9.86 -4.93 19.61
CA VAL A 90 -9.34 -5.03 20.97
C VAL A 90 -9.68 -3.74 21.71
N VAL A 91 -10.70 -3.80 22.58
CA VAL A 91 -11.02 -2.72 23.52
C VAL A 91 -10.21 -2.94 24.79
N ASN A 92 -9.08 -2.26 24.91
CA ASN A 92 -8.41 -2.05 26.20
C ASN A 92 -8.62 -0.59 26.62
N ASN A 93 -9.00 -0.43 27.88
CA ASN A 93 -9.58 0.74 28.55
C ASN A 93 -8.71 2.03 28.57
N ASP A 94 -8.17 2.46 27.43
CA ASP A 94 -7.73 3.84 27.11
C ASP A 94 -6.94 3.96 25.78
N ARG A 95 -6.72 2.87 25.02
CA ARG A 95 -6.13 2.93 23.67
C ARG A 95 -6.73 1.87 22.76
N SER A 96 -7.48 2.31 21.75
CA SER A 96 -7.99 1.43 20.68
C SER A 96 -6.90 1.29 19.61
N THR A 97 -6.40 0.07 19.43
CA THR A 97 -5.51 -0.30 18.32
C THR A 97 -6.21 -1.33 17.46
N THR A 98 -6.55 -0.96 16.22
CA THR A 98 -7.14 -1.86 15.22
C THR A 98 -6.02 -2.60 14.48
N HIS A 99 -5.97 -3.92 14.58
CA HIS A 99 -5.18 -4.77 13.69
C HIS A 99 -6.15 -5.55 12.80
N LEU A 100 -5.83 -5.63 11.50
CA LEU A 100 -6.69 -6.19 10.47
C LEU A 100 -5.88 -7.26 9.74
N ASP A 101 -6.22 -8.53 9.99
CA ASP A 101 -5.55 -9.72 9.43
C ASP A 101 -6.56 -10.49 8.56
N GLN A 102 -6.23 -10.81 7.31
CA GLN A 102 -7.22 -11.15 6.26
C GLN A 102 -6.93 -12.53 5.60
N GLN A 103 -7.89 -13.46 5.70
CA GLN A 103 -7.90 -14.80 5.04
C GLN A 103 -9.33 -15.11 4.52
N SER A 104 -9.50 -15.76 3.35
CA SER A 104 -10.82 -15.93 2.69
C SER A 104 -11.17 -17.37 2.26
N SER A 105 -12.48 -17.70 2.21
CA SER A 105 -13.09 -18.91 1.60
C SER A 105 -14.61 -18.69 1.36
N TYR A 106 -15.19 -19.11 0.21
CA TYR A 106 -16.54 -19.76 -0.01
C TYR A 106 -17.05 -19.80 -1.49
N ASP A 107 -17.95 -20.75 -1.78
CA ASP A 107 -18.25 -21.48 -3.04
C ASP A 107 -18.80 -20.77 -4.31
N ALA A 108 -18.17 -21.06 -5.46
CA ALA A 108 -18.82 -21.40 -6.75
C ALA A 108 -17.79 -22.03 -7.73
N SER A 109 -17.79 -23.36 -7.89
CA SER A 109 -17.00 -24.27 -8.78
C SER A 109 -15.50 -24.04 -9.05
N SER A 110 -15.01 -22.80 -8.99
CA SER A 110 -13.63 -22.34 -8.96
C SER A 110 -13.59 -20.96 -8.26
N THR A 111 -13.76 -20.93 -6.94
CA THR A 111 -13.64 -19.68 -6.17
C THR A 111 -12.19 -19.20 -6.25
N VAL A 112 -11.98 -17.98 -6.77
CA VAL A 112 -10.69 -17.29 -6.74
C VAL A 112 -10.66 -16.39 -5.51
N THR A 113 -9.69 -16.64 -4.63
CA THR A 113 -9.48 -15.83 -3.43
C THR A 113 -8.67 -14.59 -3.77
N ALA A 114 -9.03 -13.44 -3.17
CA ALA A 114 -8.26 -12.21 -3.28
C ALA A 114 -8.16 -11.50 -1.93
N HIS A 115 -7.08 -10.75 -1.73
CA HIS A 115 -6.86 -9.89 -0.58
C HIS A 115 -6.50 -8.47 -0.97
N ILE A 116 -6.66 -7.54 -0.02
CA ILE A 116 -6.19 -6.16 -0.18
C ILE A 116 -4.69 -6.13 0.09
N GLU A 117 -3.90 -5.82 -0.92
CA GLU A 117 -2.45 -5.72 -0.81
C GLU A 117 -2.03 -4.34 -0.28
N GLU A 118 -2.61 -3.27 -0.83
CA GLU A 118 -2.29 -1.91 -0.42
C GLU A 118 -3.48 -0.96 -0.59
N VAL A 119 -3.50 0.10 0.24
CA VAL A 119 -4.47 1.18 0.17
C VAL A 119 -3.74 2.50 0.11
N TRP A 120 -4.08 3.33 -0.87
CA TRP A 120 -3.53 4.67 -1.00
C TRP A 120 -4.64 5.70 -1.10
N THR A 121 -4.43 6.88 -0.51
CA THR A 121 -5.36 8.00 -0.63
C THR A 121 -4.64 9.13 -1.30
N ASN A 122 -5.19 9.60 -2.42
CA ASN A 122 -4.63 10.72 -3.14
C ASN A 122 -4.83 12.02 -2.32
N PRO A 123 -3.76 12.71 -1.91
CA PRO A 123 -3.87 13.88 -1.05
C PRO A 123 -4.48 15.11 -1.75
N LEU A 124 -4.50 15.14 -3.09
CA LEU A 124 -5.03 16.25 -3.88
C LEU A 124 -6.54 16.09 -4.11
N SER A 125 -6.98 14.89 -4.51
CA SER A 125 -8.39 14.63 -4.84
C SER A 125 -9.19 14.08 -3.65
N GLY A 126 -8.52 13.52 -2.64
CA GLY A 126 -9.16 12.79 -1.55
C GLY A 126 -9.75 11.45 -1.97
N ASN A 127 -9.44 10.96 -3.18
CA ASN A 127 -9.88 9.65 -3.65
C ASN A 127 -9.09 8.54 -2.96
N ILE A 128 -9.77 7.45 -2.60
CA ILE A 128 -9.13 6.23 -2.11
C ILE A 128 -8.94 5.26 -3.28
N TYR A 129 -7.77 4.62 -3.29
CA TYR A 129 -7.34 3.61 -4.22
C TYR A 129 -7.06 2.35 -3.41
N ILE A 130 -7.59 1.22 -3.86
CA ILE A 130 -7.42 -0.08 -3.21
C ILE A 130 -6.86 -1.03 -4.25
N TRP A 131 -5.69 -1.58 -3.98
CA TRP A 131 -5.10 -2.63 -4.78
C TRP A 131 -5.49 -3.98 -4.19
N MET A 132 -6.20 -4.79 -4.97
CA MET A 132 -6.47 -6.17 -4.63
C MET A 132 -5.69 -7.11 -5.54
N VAL A 133 -5.24 -8.21 -4.95
CA VAL A 133 -4.42 -9.23 -5.60
C VAL A 133 -5.09 -10.58 -5.37
N VAL A 134 -5.01 -11.44 -6.39
CA VAL A 134 -5.44 -12.84 -6.32
C VAL A 134 -4.35 -13.69 -5.64
N ASP A 135 -4.76 -14.62 -4.79
CA ASP A 135 -3.90 -15.63 -4.15
C ASP A 135 -3.44 -16.75 -5.11
#